data_AF-A0A4S1GQS0-F1
#
_entry.id   AF-A0A4S1GQS0-F1
#
_cell.length_a   1.000
_cell.length_b   1.000
_cell.length_c   1.000
_cell.angle_alpha   90.00
_cell.angle_beta   90.00
_cell.angle_gamma   90.00
#
_symmetry.space_group_name_H-M   'P 1'
#
loop_
_entity.id
_entity.type
_entity.pdbx_description
1 polymer ?
#
loop_
_entity_poly.entity_id
_entity_poly.type
_entity_poly.pdbx_seq_one_letter_code
_entity_poly.pdbx_strand_id
1 'polypeptide(L)'
;MFRESLDQALGDAKAGPLAIFSLDLDRFKAVNDTFGHPAGDWLLKCVAKRLQHAVRSSKDVVARFGGDEFAIIQFGIKGAADAEKLAKRIVEIVGKPYRDKGREMHVGASLGIALYPGDGHDADTLLTNAAMALYRGKSEGRNVYRFFEPGMDALMQERRALEVDLEAA
;
A
#
# COMPACT_ATOMS: atom_id res chain seq x y z
N MET A 1 -17.06 -0.42 2.58
CA MET A 1 -16.72 0.76 1.76
C MET A 1 -15.61 0.51 0.75
N PHE A 2 -14.34 0.29 1.12
CA PHE A 2 -13.27 0.08 0.12
C PHE A 2 -13.54 -1.11 -0.82
N ARG A 3 -13.81 -2.27 -0.23
CA ARG A 3 -14.13 -3.49 -0.98
C ARG A 3 -15.37 -3.31 -1.86
N GLU A 4 -16.43 -2.71 -1.32
CA GLU A 4 -17.65 -2.39 -2.08
C GLU A 4 -17.36 -1.47 -3.28
N SER A 5 -16.51 -0.45 -3.11
CA SER A 5 -16.10 0.43 -4.23
C SER A 5 -15.31 -0.33 -5.29
N LEU A 6 -14.48 -1.29 -4.89
CA LEU A 6 -13.75 -2.15 -5.82
C LEU A 6 -14.69 -3.11 -6.55
N ASP A 7 -15.53 -3.83 -5.82
CA ASP A 7 -16.52 -4.76 -6.38
C ASP A 7 -17.49 -4.02 -7.33
N GLN A 8 -17.93 -2.81 -6.97
CA GLN A 8 -18.76 -1.98 -7.82
C GLN A 8 -18.03 -1.57 -9.11
N ALA A 9 -16.74 -1.21 -9.01
CA ALA A 9 -15.96 -0.82 -10.18
C ALA A 9 -15.66 -2.01 -11.10
N LEU A 10 -15.43 -3.21 -10.55
CA LEU A 10 -15.17 -4.43 -11.31
C LEU A 10 -16.44 -5.07 -11.87
N GLY A 11 -17.58 -4.86 -11.22
CA GLY A 11 -18.90 -5.32 -11.67
C GLY A 11 -19.47 -4.54 -12.85
N ASP A 12 -18.89 -3.38 -13.21
CA ASP A 12 -19.23 -2.66 -14.43
C ASP A 12 -18.57 -3.36 -15.62
N ALA A 13 -19.36 -3.84 -16.59
CA ALA A 13 -18.85 -4.46 -17.82
C ALA A 13 -17.96 -3.52 -18.66
N LYS A 14 -17.95 -2.21 -18.34
CA LYS A 14 -17.05 -1.19 -18.91
C LYS A 14 -15.93 -0.77 -17.96
N ALA A 15 -15.62 -1.57 -16.94
CA ALA A 15 -14.52 -1.31 -16.01
C ALA A 15 -13.25 -0.94 -16.80
N GLY A 16 -12.84 0.32 -16.67
CA GLY A 16 -11.60 0.80 -17.26
C GLY A 16 -10.41 0.27 -16.45
N PRO A 17 -9.19 0.33 -17.01
CA PRO A 17 -7.99 -0.03 -16.26
C PRO A 17 -7.90 0.75 -14.94
N LEU A 18 -7.49 0.05 -13.89
CA LEU A 18 -7.29 0.60 -12.55
C LEU A 18 -6.05 -0.02 -11.90
N ALA A 19 -5.54 0.64 -10.86
CA ALA A 19 -4.45 0.12 -10.03
C ALA A 19 -4.89 0.04 -8.57
N ILE A 20 -4.53 -1.06 -7.92
CA ILE A 20 -4.65 -1.28 -6.48
C ILE A 20 -3.27 -1.13 -5.86
N PHE A 21 -3.20 -0.33 -4.79
CA PHE A 21 -1.99 -0.14 -4.00
C PHE A 21 -2.25 -0.67 -2.59
N SER A 22 -1.41 -1.59 -2.14
CA SER A 22 -1.29 -1.96 -0.73
C SER A 22 -0.09 -1.20 -0.15
N LEU A 23 -0.28 -0.48 0.94
CA LEU A 23 0.73 0.39 1.54
C LEU A 23 0.91 0.06 3.01
N ASP A 24 2.15 0.12 3.47
CA ASP A 24 2.51 0.03 4.88
C ASP A 24 3.54 1.09 5.26
N LEU A 25 3.45 1.61 6.49
CA LEU A 25 4.36 2.63 6.99
C LEU A 25 5.61 2.02 7.62
N ASP A 26 6.73 2.23 6.95
CA ASP A 26 8.01 1.76 7.41
C ASP A 26 8.42 2.39 8.73
N ARG A 27 8.73 1.52 9.72
CA ARG A 27 9.18 1.91 11.07
C ARG A 27 8.13 2.64 11.90
N PHE A 28 6.84 2.52 11.60
CA PHE A 28 5.78 3.13 12.41
C PHE A 28 5.82 2.69 13.89
N LYS A 29 6.13 1.42 14.16
CA LYS A 29 6.32 0.93 15.53
C LYS A 29 7.38 1.73 16.31
N ALA A 30 8.50 2.08 15.69
CA ALA A 30 9.55 2.88 16.33
C ALA A 30 9.05 4.29 16.72
N VAL A 31 8.11 4.86 15.95
CA VAL A 31 7.45 6.12 16.32
C VAL A 31 6.62 5.94 17.58
N ASN A 32 5.82 4.87 17.66
CA ASN A 32 5.02 4.57 18.86
C ASN A 32 5.90 4.31 20.08
N ASP A 33 6.97 3.54 19.92
CA ASP A 33 7.88 3.20 21.01
C ASP A 33 8.63 4.44 21.54
N THR A 34 8.93 5.41 20.67
CA THR A 34 9.68 6.62 21.03
C THR A 34 8.77 7.74 21.54
N PHE A 35 7.60 7.96 20.91
CA PHE A 35 6.75 9.13 21.14
C PHE A 35 5.38 8.81 21.72
N GLY A 36 5.06 7.52 21.91
CA GLY A 36 3.80 7.00 22.43
C GLY A 36 2.70 6.89 21.37
N HIS A 37 1.72 6.03 21.64
CA HIS A 37 0.55 5.82 20.78
C HIS A 37 -0.21 7.09 20.38
N PRO A 38 -0.39 8.12 21.26
CA PRO A 38 -1.04 9.36 20.84
C PRO A 38 -0.32 10.09 19.70
N ALA A 39 1.01 10.00 19.64
CA ALA A 39 1.80 10.57 18.55
C ALA A 39 1.66 9.74 17.27
N GLY A 40 1.63 8.41 17.39
CA GLY A 40 1.34 7.52 16.25
C GLY A 40 -0.05 7.75 15.66
N ASP A 41 -1.07 7.91 16.49
CA ASP A 41 -2.44 8.21 16.04
C ASP A 41 -2.52 9.55 15.30
N TRP A 42 -1.79 10.56 15.79
CA TRP A 42 -1.65 11.83 15.10
C TRP A 42 -0.93 11.66 13.75
N LEU A 43 0.16 10.89 13.71
CA LEU A 43 0.92 10.61 12.50
C LEU A 43 0.05 9.92 11.45
N LEU A 44 -0.72 8.90 11.84
CA LEU A 44 -1.65 8.19 10.96
C LEU A 44 -2.70 9.12 10.34
N LYS A 45 -3.22 10.09 11.09
CA LYS A 45 -4.13 11.12 10.57
C LYS A 45 -3.42 12.02 9.55
N CYS A 46 -2.16 12.38 9.80
CA CYS A 46 -1.37 13.18 8.85
C CYS A 46 -1.04 12.39 7.58
N VAL A 47 -0.69 11.11 7.70
CA VAL A 47 -0.47 10.21 6.56
C VAL A 47 -1.74 10.10 5.73
N ALA A 48 -2.90 9.81 6.35
CA ALA A 48 -4.17 9.73 5.65
C ALA A 48 -4.45 11.00 4.84
N LYS A 49 -4.24 12.18 5.43
CA LYS A 49 -4.35 13.47 4.73
C LYS A 49 -3.37 13.60 3.58
N ARG A 50 -2.10 13.18 3.74
CA ARG A 50 -1.11 13.23 2.64
C ARG A 50 -1.52 12.32 1.49
N LEU A 51 -2.00 11.10 1.77
CA LEU A 51 -2.48 10.16 0.75
C LEU A 51 -3.71 10.71 0.01
N GLN A 52 -4.66 11.31 0.73
CA GLN A 52 -5.83 11.96 0.12
C GLN A 52 -5.47 13.12 -0.81
N HIS A 53 -4.44 13.91 -0.48
CA HIS A 53 -3.94 14.96 -1.40
C HIS A 53 -3.06 14.41 -2.52
N ALA A 54 -2.52 13.19 -2.37
CA ALA A 54 -1.75 12.53 -3.40
C ALA A 54 -2.66 12.08 -4.53
N VAL A 55 -3.77 11.44 -4.23
CA VAL A 55 -4.71 10.99 -5.27
C VAL A 55 -5.26 12.21 -6.01
N ARG A 56 -5.38 12.10 -7.34
CA ARG A 56 -5.71 13.27 -8.20
C ARG A 56 -7.19 13.32 -8.54
N SER A 57 -7.82 12.16 -8.67
CA SER A 57 -9.22 12.06 -9.06
C SER A 57 -10.09 12.05 -7.82
N SER A 58 -11.22 12.77 -7.86
CA SER A 58 -12.26 12.64 -6.84
C SER A 58 -12.88 11.23 -6.79
N LYS A 59 -12.61 10.40 -7.81
CA LYS A 59 -13.02 8.99 -7.85
C LYS A 59 -12.04 8.07 -7.16
N ASP A 60 -10.77 8.45 -7.02
CA ASP A 60 -9.76 7.61 -6.38
C ASP A 60 -10.13 7.39 -4.91
N VAL A 61 -9.93 6.17 -4.41
CA VAL A 61 -10.32 5.78 -3.05
C VAL A 61 -9.06 5.55 -2.23
N VAL A 62 -9.03 6.10 -1.02
CA VAL A 62 -8.01 5.82 -0.01
C VAL A 62 -8.71 5.23 1.22
N ALA A 63 -8.25 4.09 1.69
CA ALA A 63 -8.74 3.46 2.91
C ALA A 63 -7.58 3.03 3.83
N ARG A 64 -7.90 2.86 5.11
CA ARG A 64 -7.01 2.27 6.11
C ARG A 64 -7.61 0.95 6.56
N PHE A 65 -6.83 -0.13 6.53
CA PHE A 65 -7.32 -1.48 6.84
C PHE A 65 -7.11 -1.84 8.32
N GLY A 66 -6.12 -1.22 8.96
CA GLY A 66 -5.79 -1.42 10.37
C GLY A 66 -4.36 -1.00 10.61
N GLY A 67 -3.95 -0.83 11.87
CA GLY A 67 -2.55 -0.51 12.21
C GLY A 67 -1.99 0.66 11.38
N ASP A 68 -0.93 0.41 10.66
CA ASP A 68 -0.24 1.29 9.72
C ASP A 68 -0.47 0.96 8.23
N GLU A 69 -1.45 0.11 7.94
CA GLU A 69 -1.75 -0.37 6.60
C GLU A 69 -2.84 0.48 5.92
N PHE A 70 -2.57 0.89 4.68
CA PHE A 70 -3.47 1.62 3.81
C PHE A 70 -3.65 0.92 2.48
N ALA A 71 -4.79 1.18 1.82
CA ALA A 71 -5.06 0.73 0.47
C ALA A 71 -5.55 1.90 -0.39
N ILE A 72 -5.19 1.89 -1.67
CA ILE A 72 -5.62 2.91 -2.64
C ILE A 72 -6.16 2.22 -3.90
N ILE A 73 -7.26 2.76 -4.44
CA ILE A 73 -7.74 2.45 -5.79
C ILE A 73 -7.52 3.68 -6.66
N GLN A 74 -6.74 3.54 -7.72
CA GLN A 74 -6.56 4.57 -8.74
C GLN A 74 -7.34 4.20 -9.99
N PHE A 75 -8.36 4.98 -10.32
CA PHE A 75 -9.24 4.68 -11.46
C PHE A 75 -8.76 5.36 -12.74
N GLY A 76 -9.10 4.75 -13.89
CA GLY A 76 -8.92 5.36 -15.20
C GLY A 76 -7.46 5.58 -15.59
N ILE A 77 -6.58 4.68 -15.16
CA ILE A 77 -5.18 4.71 -15.57
C ILE A 77 -5.08 4.37 -17.07
N LYS A 78 -4.09 4.93 -17.77
CA LYS A 78 -3.80 4.55 -19.16
C LYS A 78 -2.81 3.39 -19.27
N GLY A 79 -2.16 3.05 -18.16
CA GLY A 79 -1.20 1.96 -18.05
C GLY A 79 -0.34 2.07 -16.79
N ALA A 80 0.61 1.15 -16.63
CA ALA A 80 1.46 1.03 -15.44
C ALA A 80 2.22 2.32 -15.08
N ALA A 81 2.62 3.12 -16.08
CA ALA A 81 3.33 4.38 -15.85
C ALA A 81 2.52 5.41 -15.04
N ASP A 82 1.19 5.39 -15.11
CA ASP A 82 0.35 6.29 -14.31
C ASP A 82 0.27 5.83 -12.85
N ALA A 83 0.28 4.52 -12.61
CA ALA A 83 0.38 3.93 -11.28
C ALA A 83 1.77 4.19 -10.67
N GLU A 84 2.83 4.05 -11.47
CA GLU A 84 4.20 4.33 -11.04
C GLU A 84 4.38 5.78 -10.61
N LYS A 85 3.83 6.74 -11.35
CA LYS A 85 3.84 8.16 -10.98
C LYS A 85 3.15 8.41 -9.64
N LEU A 86 2.02 7.75 -9.37
CA LEU A 86 1.35 7.86 -8.09
C LEU A 86 2.19 7.22 -6.97
N ALA A 87 2.75 6.03 -7.20
CA ALA A 87 3.59 5.33 -6.23
C ALA A 87 4.82 6.16 -5.80
N LYS A 88 5.61 6.66 -6.78
CA LYS A 88 6.77 7.53 -6.52
C LYS A 88 6.39 8.72 -5.66
N ARG A 89 5.32 9.40 -6.04
CA ARG A 89 4.81 10.55 -5.30
C ARG A 89 4.38 10.18 -3.89
N ILE A 90 3.73 9.02 -3.67
CA ILE A 90 3.33 8.58 -2.33
C ILE A 90 4.56 8.35 -1.46
N VAL A 91 5.55 7.61 -1.95
CA VAL A 91 6.82 7.37 -1.22
C VAL A 91 7.47 8.70 -0.84
N GLU A 92 7.58 9.63 -1.79
CA GLU A 92 8.18 10.94 -1.56
C GLU A 92 7.41 11.78 -0.53
N ILE A 93 6.08 11.89 -0.64
CA ILE A 93 5.32 12.75 0.26
C ILE A 93 5.19 12.15 1.66
N VAL A 94 5.08 10.82 1.78
CA VAL A 94 5.00 10.16 3.10
C VAL A 94 6.36 10.26 3.79
N GLY A 95 7.46 10.09 3.06
CA GLY A 95 8.81 10.24 3.59
C GLY A 95 9.18 11.64 4.09
N LYS A 96 8.36 12.68 3.82
CA LYS A 96 8.64 14.04 4.33
C LYS A 96 8.48 14.08 5.87
N PRO A 97 9.29 14.90 6.58
CA PRO A 97 9.19 15.00 8.04
C PRO A 97 7.80 15.42 8.52
N TYR A 98 7.40 14.92 9.69
CA TYR A 98 6.16 15.31 10.36
C TYR A 98 6.51 16.08 11.63
N ARG A 99 5.98 17.30 11.76
CA ARG A 99 6.25 18.17 12.91
C ARG A 99 5.02 18.29 13.80
N ASP A 100 5.14 17.85 15.05
CA ASP A 100 4.11 17.97 16.08
C ASP A 100 4.71 18.50 17.38
N LYS A 101 4.24 19.67 17.83
CA LYS A 101 4.65 20.29 19.12
C LYS A 101 6.18 20.38 19.30
N GLY A 102 6.89 20.76 18.23
CA GLY A 102 8.35 20.89 18.24
C GLY A 102 9.13 19.57 18.09
N ARG A 103 8.44 18.43 17.97
CA ARG A 103 9.04 17.12 17.68
C ARG A 103 9.01 16.86 16.19
N GLU A 104 10.06 16.23 15.67
CA GLU A 104 10.12 15.80 14.28
C GLU A 104 10.11 14.27 14.21
N MET A 105 9.14 13.72 13.48
CA MET A 105 8.96 12.29 13.26
C MET A 105 9.19 11.97 11.78
N HIS A 106 9.79 10.81 11.54
CA HIS A 106 10.11 10.31 10.21
C HIS A 106 9.52 8.91 10.06
N VAL A 107 8.79 8.70 8.97
CA VAL A 107 8.24 7.39 8.61
C VAL A 107 8.41 7.21 7.11
N GLY A 108 8.68 5.99 6.69
CA GLY A 108 8.72 5.65 5.29
C GLY A 108 7.40 5.08 4.79
N ALA A 109 7.34 4.77 3.50
CA ALA A 109 6.23 4.01 2.94
C ALA A 109 6.75 2.94 1.97
N SER A 110 6.29 1.72 2.16
CA SER A 110 6.47 0.65 1.18
C SER A 110 5.13 0.36 0.50
N LEU A 111 5.15 0.11 -0.80
CA LEU A 111 3.93 -0.13 -1.59
C LEU A 111 4.05 -1.40 -2.45
N GLY A 112 2.96 -2.12 -2.56
CA GLY A 112 2.73 -3.15 -3.57
C GLY A 112 1.60 -2.75 -4.50
N ILE A 113 1.72 -3.03 -5.79
CA ILE A 113 0.83 -2.53 -6.83
C ILE A 113 0.33 -3.70 -7.69
N ALA A 114 -0.99 -3.80 -7.90
CA ALA A 114 -1.60 -4.71 -8.86
C ALA A 114 -2.48 -3.93 -9.85
N LEU A 115 -2.45 -4.31 -11.12
CA LEU A 115 -3.13 -3.65 -12.22
C LEU A 115 -4.30 -4.48 -12.73
N TYR A 116 -5.47 -3.88 -12.83
CA TYR A 116 -6.58 -4.47 -13.56
C TYR A 116 -6.52 -4.05 -15.05
N PRO A 117 -6.78 -4.96 -15.99
CA PRO A 117 -7.10 -6.38 -15.80
C PRO A 117 -5.88 -7.33 -15.81
N GLY A 118 -4.65 -6.84 -15.93
CA GLY A 118 -3.46 -7.67 -16.16
C GLY A 118 -3.08 -8.61 -15.01
N ASP A 119 -3.31 -8.18 -13.78
CA ASP A 119 -2.91 -8.85 -12.54
C ASP A 119 -4.10 -9.43 -11.77
N GLY A 120 -5.29 -9.51 -12.38
CA GLY A 120 -6.49 -10.06 -11.75
C GLY A 120 -7.78 -9.46 -12.29
N HIS A 121 -8.88 -10.21 -12.14
CA HIS A 121 -10.22 -9.84 -12.63
C HIS A 121 -11.26 -9.64 -11.52
N ASP A 122 -10.89 -9.94 -10.26
CA ASP A 122 -11.74 -9.80 -9.09
C ASP A 122 -10.99 -9.10 -7.94
N ALA A 123 -11.74 -8.61 -6.97
CA ALA A 123 -11.20 -7.83 -5.86
C ALA A 123 -10.22 -8.62 -5.00
N ASP A 124 -10.49 -9.90 -4.75
CA ASP A 124 -9.66 -10.76 -3.88
C ASP A 124 -8.30 -11.01 -4.52
N THR A 125 -8.29 -11.35 -5.81
CA THR A 125 -7.06 -11.58 -6.57
C THR A 125 -6.20 -10.31 -6.62
N LEU A 126 -6.78 -9.15 -6.94
CA LEU A 126 -6.04 -7.89 -7.04
C LEU A 126 -5.47 -7.44 -5.69
N LEU A 127 -6.26 -7.54 -4.61
CA LEU A 127 -5.80 -7.21 -3.26
C LEU A 127 -4.68 -8.14 -2.80
N THR A 128 -4.82 -9.44 -3.05
CA THR A 128 -3.82 -10.45 -2.71
C THR A 128 -2.52 -10.18 -3.48
N ASN A 129 -2.61 -9.92 -4.78
CA ASN A 129 -1.44 -9.65 -5.63
C ASN A 129 -0.73 -8.34 -5.23
N ALA A 130 -1.47 -7.29 -4.91
CA ALA A 130 -0.89 -6.05 -4.39
C ALA A 130 -0.20 -6.27 -3.02
N ALA A 131 -0.81 -7.05 -2.12
CA ALA A 131 -0.19 -7.39 -0.83
C ALA A 131 1.09 -8.22 -1.01
N MET A 132 1.11 -9.13 -1.98
CA MET A 132 2.31 -9.91 -2.28
C MET A 132 3.47 -9.06 -2.77
N ALA A 133 3.19 -8.13 -3.68
CA ALA A 133 4.18 -7.17 -4.15
C ALA A 133 4.74 -6.31 -3.01
N LEU A 134 3.88 -5.89 -2.07
CA LEU A 134 4.28 -5.11 -0.90
C LEU A 134 5.25 -5.90 -0.02
N TYR A 135 4.92 -7.15 0.32
CA TYR A 135 5.77 -7.99 1.16
C TYR A 135 7.14 -8.23 0.51
N ARG A 136 7.18 -8.51 -0.81
CA ARG A 136 8.46 -8.63 -1.52
C ARG A 136 9.27 -7.35 -1.47
N GLY A 137 8.63 -6.21 -1.73
CA GLY A 137 9.27 -4.90 -1.59
C GLY A 137 9.91 -4.71 -0.22
N LYS A 138 9.17 -5.04 0.86
CA LYS A 138 9.68 -4.98 2.24
C LYS A 138 10.88 -5.91 2.51
N SER A 139 10.94 -7.06 1.84
CA SER A 139 12.07 -8.00 2.00
C SER A 139 13.35 -7.52 1.32
N GLU A 140 13.22 -6.72 0.25
CA GLU A 140 14.34 -6.18 -0.52
C GLU A 140 14.79 -4.80 -0.01
N GLY A 141 13.94 -4.10 0.73
CA GLY A 141 14.24 -2.79 1.28
C GLY A 141 13.02 -2.11 1.89
N ARG A 142 13.17 -0.82 2.21
CA ARG A 142 12.09 0.06 2.70
C ARG A 142 12.09 1.35 1.89
N ASN A 143 11.01 2.12 1.92
CA ASN A 143 10.80 3.26 1.02
C ASN A 143 10.79 2.86 -0.46
N VAL A 144 10.12 1.74 -0.76
CA VAL A 144 10.09 1.16 -2.11
C VAL A 144 8.67 0.94 -2.58
N TYR A 145 8.49 0.84 -3.89
CA TYR A 145 7.27 0.31 -4.47
C TYR A 145 7.61 -0.86 -5.39
N ARG A 146 6.71 -1.84 -5.46
CA ARG A 146 6.82 -2.99 -6.37
C ARG A 146 5.51 -3.23 -7.08
N PHE A 147 5.59 -3.50 -8.38
CA PHE A 147 4.46 -4.07 -9.11
C PHE A 147 4.42 -5.57 -8.84
N PHE A 148 3.22 -6.14 -8.90
CA PHE A 148 3.05 -7.57 -8.94
C PHE A 148 3.69 -8.13 -10.21
N GLU A 149 4.36 -9.26 -10.06
CA GLU A 149 4.94 -10.01 -11.16
C GLU A 149 4.54 -11.48 -11.01
N PRO A 150 4.02 -12.14 -12.06
CA PRO A 150 3.70 -13.56 -12.00
C PRO A 150 4.89 -14.39 -11.48
N GLY A 151 4.65 -15.22 -10.47
CA GLY A 151 5.70 -15.93 -9.74
C GLY A 151 6.02 -15.34 -8.37
N MET A 152 5.55 -14.11 -8.06
CA MET A 152 4.78 -13.76 -6.83
C MET A 152 4.74 -14.81 -5.71
N ASP A 153 3.87 -15.78 -5.94
CA ASP A 153 3.43 -16.75 -4.96
C ASP A 153 4.49 -17.78 -4.57
N ALA A 154 5.26 -18.27 -5.53
CA ALA A 154 6.17 -19.40 -5.33
C ALA A 154 7.23 -19.10 -4.26
N LEU A 155 7.83 -17.91 -4.35
CA LEU A 155 8.89 -17.46 -3.44
C LEU A 155 8.35 -17.13 -2.03
N MET A 156 7.07 -16.76 -1.93
CA MET A 156 6.41 -16.46 -0.66
C MET A 156 5.97 -17.74 0.07
N GLN A 157 5.53 -18.76 -0.67
CA GLN A 157 5.24 -20.10 -0.15
C GLN A 157 6.51 -20.79 0.35
N GLU A 158 7.60 -20.70 -0.41
CA GLU A 158 8.90 -21.27 -0.02
C GLU A 158 9.45 -20.63 1.27
N ARG A 159 9.34 -19.30 1.41
CA ARG A 159 9.78 -18.59 2.61
C ARG A 159 8.89 -18.85 3.83
N ARG A 160 7.57 -18.93 3.66
CA ARG A 160 6.64 -19.31 4.75
C ARG A 160 6.92 -20.73 5.25
N ALA A 161 7.21 -21.67 4.34
CA ALA A 161 7.60 -23.03 4.73
C ALA A 161 8.88 -23.02 5.59
N LEU A 162 9.88 -22.22 5.22
CA LEU A 162 11.12 -22.08 5.99
C LEU A 162 10.94 -21.36 7.35
N GLU A 163 10.06 -20.36 7.42
CA GLU A 163 9.77 -19.63 8.68
C GLU A 163 9.00 -20.52 9.68
N VAL A 164 8.04 -21.32 9.21
CA VAL A 164 7.30 -22.30 10.04
C VAL A 164 8.24 -23.38 10.58
N ASP A 165 9.17 -23.88 9.78
CA ASP A 165 10.15 -24.88 10.22
C ASP A 165 11.13 -24.33 11.28
N LEU A 166 11.43 -23.03 11.24
CA LEU A 166 12.32 -22.38 12.21
C LEU A 166 11.62 -22.04 13.54
N GLU A 167 10.29 -21.83 13.53
CA GLU A 167 9.48 -21.61 14.74
C GLU A 167 9.08 -22.94 15.43
N ALA A 168 9.17 -24.06 14.72
CA ALA A 168 8.84 -25.39 15.23
C ALA A 168 10.04 -26.16 15.84
N ALA A 169 11.24 -25.58 15.84
CA ALA A 169 12.49 -26.15 16.36
C ALA A 169 12.98 -25.43 17.63
#